data_AF-A0A1G5KVG0-F1
#
_entry.id   AF-A0A1G5KVG0-F1
#
_cell.length_a   1.000
_cell.length_b   1.000
_cell.length_c   1.000
_cell.angle_alpha   90.00
_cell.angle_beta   90.00
_cell.angle_gamma   90.00
#
_symmetry.space_group_name_H-M   'P 1'
#
loop_
_entity.id
_entity.type
_entity.pdbx_description
1 polymer ?
#
loop_
_entity_poly.entity_id
_entity_poly.type
_entity_poly.pdbx_seq_one_letter_code
_entity_poly.pdbx_strand_id
1 'polypeptide(L)'
;MLPSELLRRGRFDELFFVDLPSEEERREIIDLYANKYLKMKLSDNTMEEVVKVTDGFTGADIESSIRDIAYRLIANEELQLTDELLLTSLKNVVPLSQTSPKK
;
A
#
# COMPACT_ATOMS: atom_id res chain seq x y z
N MET A 1 -12.24 5.66 20.04
CA MET A 1 -11.55 5.08 21.21
C MET A 1 -12.33 3.86 21.67
N LEU A 2 -11.62 2.81 22.12
CA LEU A 2 -12.25 1.59 22.62
C LEU A 2 -12.88 1.85 24.01
N PRO A 3 -14.06 1.28 24.30
CA PRO A 3 -14.65 1.31 25.65
C PRO A 3 -13.71 0.72 26.70
N SER A 4 -13.66 1.34 27.88
CA SER A 4 -12.80 0.92 29.00
C SER A 4 -13.07 -0.51 29.49
N GLU A 5 -14.30 -0.98 29.29
CA GLU A 5 -14.78 -2.32 29.64
C GLU A 5 -14.05 -3.40 28.85
N LEU A 6 -13.60 -3.10 27.63
CA LEU A 6 -12.87 -4.02 26.77
C LEU A 6 -11.41 -4.20 27.20
N LEU A 7 -10.82 -3.22 27.89
CA LEU A 7 -9.41 -3.22 28.33
C LEU A 7 -9.19 -3.94 29.67
N ARG A 8 -10.26 -4.45 30.30
CA ARG A 8 -10.15 -5.19 31.56
C ARG A 8 -9.69 -6.62 31.28
N ARG A 9 -8.68 -7.06 32.05
CA ARG A 9 -8.14 -8.43 32.05
C ARG A 9 -9.26 -9.50 32.07
N GLY A 10 -9.14 -10.49 31.19
CA GLY A 10 -10.11 -11.56 30.90
C GLY A 10 -10.97 -11.31 29.64
N ARG A 11 -10.59 -10.37 28.76
CA ARG A 11 -11.35 -9.92 27.56
C ARG A 11 -10.40 -9.72 26.38
N PHE A 12 -9.96 -8.49 26.13
CA PHE A 12 -8.77 -8.25 25.30
C PHE A 12 -7.54 -8.32 26.20
N ASP A 13 -6.97 -9.51 26.30
CA ASP A 13 -5.86 -9.78 27.21
C ASP A 13 -4.52 -9.25 26.68
N GLU A 14 -4.40 -9.12 25.36
CA GLU A 14 -3.20 -8.63 24.68
C GLU A 14 -3.58 -7.63 23.60
N LEU A 15 -2.85 -6.51 23.56
CA LEU A 15 -2.96 -5.49 22.53
C LEU A 15 -1.66 -5.49 21.73
N PHE A 16 -1.79 -5.67 20.42
CA PHE A 16 -0.66 -5.58 19.50
C PHE A 16 -0.78 -4.28 18.72
N PHE A 17 0.28 -3.49 18.74
CA PHE A 17 0.42 -2.33 17.89
C PHE A 17 1.23 -2.74 16.66
N VAL A 18 0.68 -2.45 15.49
CA VAL A 18 1.36 -2.66 14.21
C VAL A 18 1.68 -1.29 13.65
N ASP A 19 2.96 -1.03 13.44
CA ASP A 19 3.44 0.19 12.82
C ASP A 19 3.29 0.13 11.29
N LEU A 20 3.62 1.23 10.62
CA LEU A 20 3.72 1.24 9.17
C LEU A 20 4.85 0.30 8.71
N PRO A 21 4.69 -0.37 7.55
CA PRO A 21 5.72 -1.25 7.03
C PRO A 21 7.01 -0.47 6.75
N SER A 22 8.14 -1.08 7.07
CA SER A 22 9.49 -0.65 6.71
C SER A 22 9.68 -0.63 5.19
N GLU A 23 10.79 -0.06 4.74
CA GLU A 23 11.16 -0.02 3.32
C GLU A 23 11.22 -1.41 2.68
N GLU A 24 11.83 -2.38 3.38
CA GLU A 24 11.97 -3.77 2.93
C GLU A 24 10.62 -4.48 2.89
N GLU A 25 9.78 -4.32 3.93
CA GLU A 25 8.42 -4.87 3.94
C GLU A 25 7.56 -4.26 2.82
N ARG A 26 7.67 -2.94 2.56
CA ARG A 26 6.98 -2.32 1.43
C ARG A 26 7.43 -2.94 0.11
N ARG A 27 8.73 -3.18 -0.08
CA ARG A 27 9.27 -3.82 -1.29
C ARG A 27 8.63 -5.19 -1.53
N GLU A 28 8.53 -6.02 -0.50
CA GLU A 28 7.89 -7.34 -0.58
C GLU A 28 6.39 -7.24 -0.89
N ILE A 29 5.70 -6.32 -0.21
CA ILE A 29 4.26 -6.07 -0.42
C ILE A 29 3.99 -5.59 -1.86
N ILE A 30 4.83 -4.68 -2.37
CA ILE A 30 4.74 -4.18 -3.74
C ILE A 30 4.96 -5.31 -4.74
N ASP A 31 5.99 -6.14 -4.57
CA ASP A 31 6.27 -7.27 -5.48
C ASP A 31 5.10 -8.27 -5.51
N LEU A 32 4.57 -8.60 -4.33
CA LEU A 32 3.39 -9.46 -4.18
C LEU A 32 2.19 -8.93 -4.97
N TYR A 33 1.85 -7.66 -4.79
CA TYR A 33 0.65 -7.07 -5.40
C TYR A 33 0.85 -6.72 -6.88
N ALA A 34 2.06 -6.31 -7.30
CA ALA A 34 2.40 -6.14 -8.71
C ALA A 34 2.26 -7.46 -9.48
N ASN A 35 2.73 -8.57 -8.90
CA ASN A 35 2.53 -9.90 -9.48
C ASN A 35 1.03 -10.28 -9.46
N LYS A 36 0.35 -10.12 -8.32
CA LYS A 36 -1.07 -10.50 -8.16
C LYS A 36 -1.98 -9.81 -9.17
N TYR A 37 -1.87 -8.48 -9.32
CA TYR A 37 -2.81 -7.65 -10.08
C TYR A 37 -2.32 -7.25 -11.47
N LEU A 38 -1.03 -6.96 -11.64
CA LEU A 38 -0.47 -6.47 -12.90
C LEU A 38 0.26 -7.57 -13.69
N LYS A 39 0.46 -8.76 -13.09
CA LYS A 39 1.22 -9.87 -13.69
C LYS A 39 2.62 -9.47 -14.14
N MET A 40 3.22 -8.51 -13.41
CA MET A 40 4.54 -7.97 -13.70
C MET A 40 5.50 -8.24 -12.56
N LYS A 41 6.80 -8.26 -12.90
CA LYS A 41 7.90 -8.11 -11.95
C LYS A 41 8.60 -6.79 -12.25
N LEU A 42 8.79 -5.97 -11.23
CA LEU A 42 9.45 -4.67 -11.36
C LEU A 42 10.95 -4.85 -11.58
N SER A 43 11.56 -3.96 -12.34
CA SER A 43 13.02 -3.84 -12.35
C SER A 43 13.50 -3.30 -10.99
N ASP A 44 14.74 -3.58 -10.60
CA ASP A 44 15.29 -3.09 -9.34
C ASP A 44 15.23 -1.56 -9.24
N ASN A 45 15.53 -0.86 -10.34
CA ASN A 45 15.46 0.61 -10.42
C ASN A 45 14.02 1.13 -10.26
N THR A 46 13.05 0.49 -10.90
CA THR A 46 11.64 0.86 -10.77
C THR A 46 11.14 0.58 -9.35
N MET A 47 11.56 -0.54 -8.77
CA MET A 47 11.21 -0.93 -7.40
C MET A 47 11.72 0.09 -6.38
N GLU A 48 12.98 0.54 -6.50
CA GLU A 48 13.54 1.58 -5.63
C GLU A 48 12.71 2.88 -5.66
N GLU A 49 12.34 3.34 -6.85
CA GLU A 49 11.52 4.54 -7.00
C GLU A 49 10.09 4.35 -6.46
N VAL A 50 9.47 3.19 -6.69
CA VAL A 50 8.13 2.86 -6.18
C VAL A 50 8.12 2.80 -4.66
N VAL A 51 9.12 2.16 -4.05
CA VAL A 51 9.28 2.08 -2.60
C VAL A 51 9.47 3.47 -1.97
N LYS A 52 10.21 4.35 -2.64
CA LYS A 52 10.44 5.73 -2.19
C LYS A 52 9.17 6.58 -2.23
N VAL A 53 8.35 6.47 -3.28
CA VAL A 53 7.11 7.26 -3.41
C VAL A 53 5.96 6.71 -2.56
N THR A 54 6.07 5.48 -2.07
CA THR A 54 5.09 4.84 -1.18
C THR A 54 5.48 4.99 0.30
N ASP A 55 6.36 5.93 0.64
CA ASP A 55 6.66 6.21 2.05
C ASP A 55 5.41 6.67 2.81
N GLY A 56 5.23 6.12 4.01
CA GLY A 56 4.03 6.32 4.81
C GLY A 56 2.82 5.49 4.39
N PHE A 57 2.91 4.65 3.36
CA PHE A 57 1.79 3.79 2.96
C PHE A 57 1.62 2.63 3.95
N THR A 58 0.37 2.29 4.26
CA THR A 58 0.03 0.99 4.85
C THR A 58 0.06 -0.11 3.77
N GLY A 59 0.09 -1.38 4.17
CA GLY A 59 -0.05 -2.48 3.20
C GLY A 59 -1.37 -2.41 2.40
N ALA A 60 -2.44 -1.88 3.01
CA ALA A 60 -3.72 -1.66 2.33
C ALA A 60 -3.68 -0.52 1.30
N ASP A 61 -2.94 0.57 1.59
CA ASP A 61 -2.73 1.65 0.62
C ASP A 61 -1.98 1.12 -0.62
N ILE A 62 -0.95 0.28 -0.42
CA ILE A 62 -0.20 -0.34 -1.52
C ILE A 62 -1.11 -1.27 -2.34
N GLU A 63 -1.84 -2.17 -1.68
CA GLU A 63 -2.75 -3.10 -2.37
C GLU A 63 -3.79 -2.37 -3.20
N SER A 64 -4.48 -1.40 -2.59
CA SER A 64 -5.54 -0.66 -3.25
C SER A 64 -5.01 0.14 -4.43
N SER A 65 -3.89 0.84 -4.27
CA SER A 65 -3.29 1.63 -5.35
C SER A 65 -2.91 0.78 -6.56
N ILE A 66 -2.26 -0.38 -6.34
CA ILE A 66 -1.87 -1.28 -7.43
C ILE A 66 -3.11 -1.91 -8.10
N ARG A 67 -4.10 -2.30 -7.30
CA ARG A 67 -5.36 -2.86 -7.81
C ARG A 67 -6.13 -1.84 -8.66
N ASP A 68 -6.16 -0.58 -8.25
CA ASP A 68 -6.85 0.49 -8.99
C ASP A 68 -6.16 0.76 -10.33
N ILE A 69 -4.83 0.69 -10.39
CA ILE A 69 -4.08 0.74 -11.66
C ILE A 69 -4.49 -0.43 -12.57
N ALA A 70 -4.56 -1.65 -12.04
CA ALA A 70 -4.99 -2.82 -12.79
C ALA A 70 -6.42 -2.66 -13.35
N TYR A 71 -7.35 -2.13 -12.55
CA TYR A 71 -8.72 -1.87 -13.00
C TYR A 71 -8.78 -0.79 -14.09
N ARG A 72 -7.96 0.26 -14.00
CA ARG A 72 -7.86 1.28 -15.06
C ARG A 72 -7.33 0.71 -16.38
N LEU A 73 -6.36 -0.21 -16.33
CA LEU A 73 -5.85 -0.90 -17.50
C LEU A 73 -6.90 -1.81 -18.14
N ILE A 74 -7.68 -2.53 -17.31
CA ILE A 74 -8.77 -3.38 -17.81
C ILE A 74 -9.90 -2.52 -18.43
N ALA A 75 -10.18 -1.35 -17.85
CA ALA A 75 -11.26 -0.48 -18.31
C ALA A 75 -10.90 0.35 -19.56
N ASN A 76 -9.61 0.50 -19.88
CA ASN A 76 -9.15 1.30 -21.01
C ASN A 76 -8.09 0.55 -21.82
N GLU A 77 -8.49 0.01 -22.98
CA GLU A 77 -7.61 -0.75 -23.88
C GLU A 77 -6.46 0.06 -24.47
N GLU A 78 -6.57 1.40 -24.53
CA GLU A 78 -5.50 2.28 -25.00
C GLU A 78 -4.43 2.54 -23.91
N LEU A 79 -4.77 2.27 -22.64
CA LEU A 79 -3.86 2.50 -21.53
C LEU A 79 -2.85 1.35 -21.45
N GLN A 80 -1.58 1.69 -21.59
CA GLN A 80 -0.49 0.73 -21.44
C GLN A 80 0.14 0.85 -20.05
N LEU A 81 0.45 -0.31 -19.46
CA LEU A 81 1.22 -0.35 -18.23
C LEU A 81 2.67 0.07 -18.52
N THR A 82 3.07 1.20 -17.96
CA THR A 82 4.45 1.70 -18.00
C THR A 82 4.90 2.05 -16.59
N ASP A 83 6.22 2.06 -16.38
CA ASP A 83 6.82 2.49 -15.10
C ASP A 83 6.41 3.92 -14.74
N GLU A 84 6.30 4.80 -15.74
CA GLU A 84 5.83 6.17 -15.57
C GLU A 84 4.37 6.24 -15.10
N LEU A 85 3.48 5.43 -15.70
CA LEU A 85 2.09 5.34 -15.27
C LEU A 85 1.98 4.85 -13.83
N LEU A 86 2.76 3.82 -13.47
CA LEU A 86 2.79 3.27 -12.13
C LEU A 86 3.23 4.33 -11.12
N LEU A 87 4.39 4.96 -11.34
CA LEU A 87 4.95 5.98 -10.46
C LEU A 87 4.02 7.19 -10.31
N THR A 88 3.46 7.67 -11.42
CA THR A 88 2.54 8.83 -11.40
C THR A 88 1.26 8.49 -10.66
N SER A 89 0.73 7.29 -10.85
CA SER A 89 -0.50 6.85 -10.16
C SER A 89 -0.27 6.75 -8.64
N LEU A 90 0.86 6.20 -8.20
CA LEU A 90 1.20 6.09 -6.78
C LEU A 90 1.45 7.45 -6.12
N LYS A 91 2.13 8.38 -6.80
CA LYS A 91 2.38 9.75 -6.30
C LYS A 91 1.10 10.55 -6.06
N ASN A 92 0.01 10.22 -6.76
CA ASN A 92 -1.26 10.92 -6.64
C ASN A 92 -2.16 10.36 -5.54
N VAL A 93 -1.74 9.29 -4.85
CA VAL A 93 -2.49 8.70 -3.74
C VAL A 93 -2.08 9.38 -2.44
N VAL A 94 -3.08 9.82 -1.66
CA VAL A 94 -2.86 10.29 -0.29
C VAL A 94 -3.04 9.08 0.65
N PRO A 95 -1.97 8.62 1.34
CA PRO A 95 -2.05 7.42 2.15
C PRO A 95 -2.88 7.63 3.42
N LEU A 96 -3.43 6.54 3.95
CA LEU A 96 -4.25 6.57 5.17
C LEU A 96 -3.52 7.16 6.38
N SER A 97 -2.20 7.01 6.45
CA SER A 97 -1.35 7.63 7.47
C SER A 97 -1.44 9.16 7.50
N GLN A 98 -1.76 9.78 6.37
CA GLN A 98 -1.92 11.23 6.23
C GLN A 98 -3.38 11.68 6.30
N THR A 99 -4.34 10.86 5.85
CA THR A 99 -5.77 11.22 5.91
C THR A 99 -6.38 11.03 7.31
N SER A 100 -5.72 10.27 8.18
CA SER A 100 -6.08 10.09 9.59
C SER A 100 -4.99 10.63 10.51
N PRO A 101 -4.80 11.96 10.61
CA PRO A 101 -3.80 12.51 11.53
C PRO A 101 -4.17 12.06 12.95
N LYS A 102 -3.21 11.43 13.64
CA LYS A 102 -3.31 11.03 15.05
C LYS A 102 -3.91 12.22 15.84
N LYS A 103 -5.12 12.03 16.39
CA LYS A 103 -5.65 12.87 17.47
C LYS A 103 -5.09 12.40 18.79
#